data_AF-A0A933CP56-F1
#
_entry.id   AF-A0A933CP56-F1
#
_cell.length_a   1.000
_cell.length_b   1.000
_cell.length_c   1.000
_cell.angle_alpha   90.00
_cell.angle_beta   90.00
_cell.angle_gamma   90.00
#
_symmetry.space_group_name_H-M   'P 1'
#
loop_
_entity.id
_entity.type
_entity.pdbx_description
1 polymer ?
#
loop_
_entity_poly.entity_id
_entity_poly.type
_entity_poly.pdbx_seq_one_letter_code
_entity_poly.pdbx_strand_id
1 'polypeptide(L)'
;MTSHPGADRISVFALSRFQMDPPRDLQYIQLGNTSQGIAFLKADAIDAFTSTPPYGLFAQRLGYKVILDITSLKIPFAATVLMSSRNTASRKQPEIAKFTRAYAEAVYYFLTNAEGSARIIAKYTKVQDREIITDSMEAESKAMEKTLQVDPKGIELILGLIRKTVPQAASARPEDFYDPGFFTELKESAFLKRLWGESVRHSRDGRGNLKICGQDLFWLGTN
;
A
#
# COMPACT_ATOMS: atom_id res chain seq x y z
N MET A 1 -17.91 -18.63 -14.24
CA MET A 1 -17.70 -17.37 -13.48
C MET A 1 -16.27 -16.95 -13.70
N THR A 2 -16.03 -16.04 -14.64
CA THR A 2 -14.71 -15.58 -15.04
C THR A 2 -14.32 -14.39 -14.16
N SER A 3 -13.43 -14.62 -13.20
CA SER A 3 -12.90 -13.56 -12.34
C SER A 3 -11.95 -12.67 -13.14
N HIS A 4 -12.28 -11.38 -13.21
CA HIS A 4 -11.55 -10.35 -13.93
C HIS A 4 -10.13 -10.15 -13.33
N PRO A 5 -9.11 -9.77 -14.14
CA PRO A 5 -7.77 -9.32 -13.68
C PRO A 5 -7.77 -8.08 -12.76
N GLY A 6 -8.91 -7.68 -12.20
CA GLY A 6 -9.15 -6.35 -11.65
C GLY A 6 -8.77 -6.15 -10.18
N ALA A 7 -8.52 -7.22 -9.41
CA ALA A 7 -8.29 -7.12 -7.96
C ALA A 7 -6.83 -6.82 -7.59
N ASP A 8 -5.85 -7.41 -8.29
CA ASP A 8 -4.42 -7.20 -8.04
C ASP A 8 -3.73 -6.50 -9.22
N ARG A 9 -3.99 -5.19 -9.32
CA ARG A 9 -3.53 -4.32 -10.42
C ARG A 9 -2.03 -4.02 -10.33
N ILE A 10 -1.50 -4.02 -9.11
CA ILE A 10 -0.12 -3.66 -8.83
C ILE A 10 0.83 -4.81 -9.18
N SER A 11 0.47 -6.07 -8.95
CA SER A 11 1.25 -7.21 -9.44
C SER A 11 1.26 -7.31 -10.96
N VAL A 12 0.12 -7.07 -11.61
CA VAL A 12 0.04 -6.98 -13.08
C VAL A 12 1.00 -5.91 -13.61
N PHE A 13 1.03 -4.73 -12.98
CA PHE A 13 1.96 -3.67 -13.37
C PHE A 13 3.42 -4.03 -13.07
N ALA A 14 3.70 -4.64 -11.92
CA ALA A 14 5.04 -5.06 -11.52
C ALA A 14 5.62 -6.06 -12.53
N LEU A 15 4.86 -7.09 -12.90
CA LEU A 15 5.29 -8.11 -13.86
C LEU A 15 5.51 -7.55 -15.27
N SER A 16 4.74 -6.53 -15.66
CA SER A 16 4.97 -5.83 -16.94
C SER A 16 6.33 -5.14 -17.05
N ARG A 17 6.99 -4.81 -15.90
CA ARG A 17 8.37 -4.29 -15.90
C ARG A 17 9.41 -5.34 -16.29
N PHE A 18 9.06 -6.62 -16.23
CA PHE A 18 9.92 -7.75 -16.55
C PHE A 18 9.61 -8.36 -17.92
N GLN A 19 9.00 -7.58 -18.82
CA GLN A 19 8.63 -8.01 -20.18
C GLN A 19 7.64 -9.19 -20.23
N MET A 20 7.01 -9.52 -19.10
CA MET A 20 5.89 -10.45 -19.07
C MET A 20 4.64 -9.74 -19.58
N ASP A 21 3.84 -10.47 -20.35
CA ASP A 21 2.53 -10.08 -20.82
C ASP A 21 1.49 -10.82 -20.00
N PRO A 22 0.94 -10.20 -18.93
CA PRO A 22 0.18 -10.94 -17.93
C PRO A 22 -1.04 -11.71 -18.47
N PRO A 23 -1.81 -11.19 -19.46
CA PRO A 23 -2.87 -11.96 -20.10
C PRO A 23 -2.43 -13.21 -20.87
N ARG A 24 -1.18 -13.25 -21.35
CA ARG A 24 -0.64 -14.34 -22.17
C ARG A 24 0.20 -15.32 -21.35
N ASP A 25 1.01 -14.78 -20.45
CA ASP A 25 2.04 -15.54 -19.75
C ASP A 25 1.57 -16.05 -18.36
N LEU A 26 0.38 -15.64 -17.89
CA LEU A 26 -0.13 -15.99 -16.56
C LEU A 26 -1.59 -16.43 -16.57
N GLN A 27 -1.90 -17.41 -15.73
CA GLN A 27 -3.27 -17.78 -15.38
C GLN A 27 -3.61 -17.24 -13.98
N TYR A 28 -4.64 -16.40 -13.90
CA TYR A 28 -5.09 -15.83 -12.63
C TYR A 28 -6.21 -16.66 -12.00
N ILE A 29 -6.02 -17.04 -10.73
CA ILE A 29 -7.04 -17.69 -9.92
C ILE A 29 -7.43 -16.76 -8.77
N GLN A 30 -8.73 -16.53 -8.58
CA GLN A 30 -9.23 -15.71 -7.49
C GLN A 30 -9.27 -16.50 -6.19
N LEU A 31 -8.39 -16.12 -5.25
CA LEU A 31 -8.28 -16.75 -3.92
C LEU A 31 -9.33 -16.24 -2.92
N GLY A 32 -10.08 -15.20 -3.25
CA GLY A 32 -11.05 -14.54 -2.36
C GLY A 32 -10.39 -13.66 -1.29
N ASN A 33 -9.42 -14.18 -0.53
CA ASN A 33 -8.60 -13.41 0.41
C ASN A 33 -7.15 -13.91 0.48
N THR A 34 -6.22 -13.06 0.93
CA THR A 34 -4.79 -13.37 1.00
C THR A 34 -4.47 -14.53 1.97
N SER A 35 -5.28 -14.72 3.02
CA SER A 35 -5.06 -15.80 4.01
C SER A 35 -5.19 -17.20 3.43
N GLN A 36 -5.92 -17.36 2.32
CA GLN A 36 -6.09 -18.64 1.63
C GLN A 36 -4.91 -19.01 0.72
N GLY A 37 -4.06 -18.04 0.34
CA GLY A 37 -2.99 -18.27 -0.65
C GLY A 37 -2.03 -19.40 -0.27
N ILE A 38 -1.67 -19.50 1.01
CA ILE A 38 -0.78 -20.57 1.51
C ILE A 38 -1.43 -21.95 1.36
N ALA A 39 -2.75 -22.07 1.57
CA ALA A 39 -3.44 -23.35 1.42
C ALA A 39 -3.47 -23.80 -0.04
N PHE A 40 -3.68 -22.87 -0.98
CA PHE A 40 -3.62 -23.14 -2.41
C PHE A 40 -2.21 -23.52 -2.87
N LEU A 41 -1.18 -22.85 -2.35
CA LEU A 41 0.22 -23.23 -2.59
C LEU A 41 0.53 -24.64 -2.09
N LYS A 42 0.03 -25.03 -0.91
CA LYS A 42 0.23 -26.38 -0.36
C LYS A 42 -0.50 -27.47 -1.14
N ALA A 43 -1.58 -27.12 -1.81
CA ALA A 43 -2.38 -28.04 -2.60
C ALA A 43 -1.92 -28.14 -4.06
N ASP A 44 -0.80 -27.50 -4.42
CA ASP A 44 -0.31 -27.35 -5.80
C ASP A 44 -1.37 -26.78 -6.76
N ALA A 45 -2.30 -25.98 -6.24
CA ALA A 45 -3.38 -25.38 -7.00
C ALA A 45 -2.98 -24.04 -7.66
N ILE A 46 -1.90 -23.43 -7.17
CA ILE A 46 -1.26 -22.22 -7.73
C ILE A 46 0.26 -22.36 -7.59
N ASP A 47 1.00 -21.77 -8.52
CA ASP A 47 2.47 -21.73 -8.46
C ASP A 47 2.98 -20.56 -7.62
N ALA A 48 2.20 -19.48 -7.57
CA ALA A 48 2.57 -18.23 -6.93
C ALA A 48 1.34 -17.45 -6.46
N PHE A 49 1.53 -16.60 -5.45
CA PHE A 49 0.54 -15.61 -5.04
C PHE A 49 1.21 -14.34 -4.52
N THR A 50 0.48 -13.24 -4.59
CA THR A 50 0.86 -11.96 -3.98
C THR A 50 0.41 -11.96 -2.53
N SER A 51 1.32 -11.60 -1.62
CA SER A 51 1.06 -11.58 -0.19
C SER A 51 1.37 -10.22 0.42
N THR A 52 0.60 -9.85 1.43
CA THR A 52 0.91 -8.76 2.36
C THR A 52 1.30 -9.37 3.72
N PRO A 53 1.97 -8.62 4.61
CA PRO A 53 2.11 -9.04 5.98
C PRO A 53 0.75 -9.37 6.62
N PRO A 54 0.66 -10.39 7.49
CA PRO A 54 1.76 -11.26 7.92
C PRO A 54 1.91 -12.55 7.07
N TYR A 55 1.13 -12.69 6.01
CA TYR A 55 1.05 -13.96 5.26
C TYR A 55 2.35 -14.29 4.51
N GLY A 56 3.16 -13.28 4.18
CA GLY A 56 4.48 -13.50 3.57
C GLY A 56 5.43 -14.21 4.52
N LEU A 57 5.51 -13.75 5.77
CA LEU A 57 6.27 -14.40 6.84
C LEU A 57 5.81 -15.84 7.07
N PHE A 58 4.49 -16.09 7.03
CA PHE A 58 3.97 -17.45 7.17
C PHE A 58 4.37 -18.37 6.01
N ALA A 59 4.37 -17.87 4.78
CA ALA A 59 4.85 -18.64 3.63
C ALA A 59 6.36 -18.95 3.77
N GLN A 60 7.17 -17.97 4.18
CA GLN A 60 8.60 -18.18 4.41
C GLN A 60 8.89 -19.22 5.51
N ARG A 61 8.14 -19.18 6.62
CA ARG A 61 8.24 -20.18 7.70
C ARG A 61 7.93 -21.61 7.21
N LEU A 62 7.20 -21.76 6.11
CA LEU A 62 6.88 -23.03 5.47
C LEU A 62 7.87 -23.42 4.35
N GLY A 63 8.93 -22.64 4.13
CA GLY A 63 9.97 -22.90 3.13
C GLY A 63 9.71 -22.30 1.75
N TYR A 64 8.62 -21.56 1.56
CA TYR A 64 8.37 -20.84 0.31
C TYR A 64 9.31 -19.63 0.19
N LYS A 65 9.67 -19.26 -1.05
CA LYS A 65 10.60 -18.17 -1.32
C LYS A 65 9.88 -16.98 -1.91
N VAL A 66 10.32 -15.78 -1.52
CA VAL A 66 9.95 -14.55 -2.23
C VAL A 66 10.66 -14.54 -3.58
N ILE A 67 9.90 -14.44 -4.67
CA ILE A 67 10.44 -14.30 -6.04
C ILE A 67 10.46 -12.86 -6.52
N LEU A 68 9.57 -12.01 -6.00
CA LEU A 68 9.56 -10.59 -6.31
C LEU A 68 9.08 -9.80 -5.10
N ASP A 69 9.95 -8.96 -4.57
CA ASP A 69 9.56 -7.88 -3.66
C ASP A 69 9.08 -6.70 -4.51
N ILE A 70 7.76 -6.50 -4.59
CA ILE A 70 7.16 -5.41 -5.39
C ILE A 70 7.47 -4.05 -4.75
N THR A 71 7.73 -3.98 -3.44
CA THR A 71 8.09 -2.73 -2.76
C THR A 71 9.45 -2.21 -3.24
N SER A 72 10.36 -3.12 -3.58
CA SER A 72 11.68 -2.78 -4.09
C SER A 72 11.64 -2.08 -5.47
N LEU A 73 10.54 -2.26 -6.22
CA LEU A 73 10.32 -1.64 -7.54
C LEU A 73 9.95 -0.15 -7.47
N LYS A 74 9.63 0.38 -6.28
CA LYS A 74 9.26 1.78 -6.05
C LYS A 74 8.19 2.29 -7.02
N ILE A 75 7.22 1.45 -7.34
CA ILE A 75 6.10 1.82 -8.22
C ILE A 75 5.25 2.86 -7.50
N PRO A 76 5.03 4.06 -8.03
CA PRO A 76 4.13 5.03 -7.39
C PRO A 76 2.71 4.46 -7.42
N PHE A 77 2.27 3.89 -6.30
CA PHE A 77 0.97 3.26 -6.16
C PHE A 77 0.37 3.69 -4.83
N ALA A 78 -0.74 4.42 -4.89
CA ALA A 78 -1.46 4.90 -3.71
C ALA A 78 -2.27 3.76 -3.07
N ALA A 79 -1.58 2.78 -2.48
CA ALA A 79 -2.18 1.55 -1.95
C ALA A 79 -3.11 1.79 -0.76
N THR A 80 -2.68 2.66 0.17
CA THR A 80 -3.44 3.02 1.37
C THR A 80 -3.61 4.53 1.39
N VAL A 81 -4.87 4.98 1.28
CA VAL A 81 -5.24 6.40 1.28
C VAL A 81 -6.42 6.65 2.21
N LEU A 82 -6.47 7.83 2.80
CA LEU A 82 -7.66 8.30 3.51
C LEU A 82 -8.65 8.86 2.49
N MET A 83 -9.89 8.38 2.54
CA MET A 83 -10.94 8.77 1.59
C MET A 83 -12.18 9.29 2.33
N SER A 84 -12.83 10.30 1.73
CA SER A 84 -14.10 10.84 2.19
C SER A 84 -14.94 11.27 0.99
N SER A 85 -16.25 11.39 1.17
CA SER A 85 -17.11 11.94 0.11
C SER A 85 -16.83 13.43 -0.08
N ARG A 86 -16.96 13.93 -1.32
CA ARG A 86 -16.76 15.36 -1.62
C ARG A 86 -17.68 16.27 -0.79
N ASN A 87 -18.93 15.84 -0.55
CA ASN A 87 -19.89 16.58 0.27
C ASN A 87 -19.48 16.62 1.76
N THR A 88 -18.96 15.51 2.28
CA THR A 88 -18.42 15.49 3.65
C THR A 88 -17.18 16.37 3.75
N ALA A 89 -16.27 16.27 2.78
CA ALA A 89 -15.06 17.06 2.68
C ALA A 89 -15.37 18.57 2.69
N SER A 90 -16.34 19.02 1.88
CA SER A 90 -16.69 20.44 1.80
C SER A 90 -17.44 20.96 3.04
N ARG A 91 -18.33 20.17 3.64
CA ARG A 91 -19.16 20.61 4.78
C ARG A 91 -18.45 20.55 6.12
N LYS A 92 -17.49 19.64 6.29
CA LYS A 92 -16.80 19.36 7.55
C LYS A 92 -15.32 19.70 7.48
N GLN A 93 -14.97 20.76 6.74
CA GLN A 93 -13.59 21.22 6.56
C GLN A 93 -12.84 21.35 7.90
N PRO A 94 -13.40 22.01 8.95
CA PRO A 94 -12.70 22.15 10.23
C PRO A 94 -12.47 20.84 10.96
N GLU A 95 -13.43 19.91 10.93
CA GLU A 95 -13.31 18.60 11.57
C GLU A 95 -12.30 17.72 10.84
N ILE A 96 -12.29 17.76 9.51
CA ILE A 96 -11.34 17.02 8.69
C ILE A 96 -9.93 17.57 8.91
N ALA A 97 -9.73 18.89 8.96
CA ALA A 97 -8.44 19.48 9.29
C ALA A 97 -7.92 19.00 10.66
N LYS A 98 -8.79 18.96 11.69
CA LYS A 98 -8.44 18.41 13.01
C LYS A 98 -8.09 16.92 12.94
N PHE A 99 -8.87 16.13 12.20
CA PHE A 99 -8.61 14.71 11.99
C PHE A 99 -7.26 14.48 11.30
N THR A 100 -6.94 15.23 10.25
CA THR A 100 -5.67 15.09 9.52
C THR A 100 -4.48 15.44 10.40
N ARG A 101 -4.58 16.43 11.29
CA ARG A 101 -3.54 16.73 12.30
C ARG A 101 -3.36 15.58 13.30
N ALA A 102 -4.47 15.03 13.82
CA ALA A 102 -4.42 13.88 14.73
C ALA A 102 -3.83 12.64 14.04
N TYR A 103 -4.15 12.43 12.75
CA TYR A 103 -3.58 11.34 11.96
C TYR A 103 -2.09 11.52 11.73
N ALA A 104 -1.62 12.75 11.46
CA ALA A 104 -0.19 13.05 11.35
C ALA A 104 0.56 12.78 12.67
N GLU A 105 -0.03 13.10 13.83
CA GLU A 105 0.52 12.74 15.14
C GLU A 105 0.54 11.23 15.36
N ALA A 106 -0.50 10.50 14.93
CA ALA A 106 -0.53 9.04 15.01
C ALA A 106 0.54 8.39 14.12
N VAL A 107 0.75 8.90 12.91
CA VAL A 107 1.83 8.46 12.01
C VAL A 107 3.20 8.74 12.63
N TYR A 108 3.38 9.93 13.22
CA TYR A 108 4.60 10.25 13.95
C TYR A 108 4.86 9.27 15.10
N TYR A 109 3.85 9.01 15.94
CA TYR A 109 3.94 8.05 17.03
C TYR A 109 4.26 6.63 16.53
N PHE A 110 3.58 6.18 15.46
CA PHE A 110 3.80 4.88 14.85
C PHE A 110 5.27 4.67 14.44
N LEU A 111 5.83 5.67 13.76
CA LEU A 111 7.18 5.62 13.21
C LEU A 111 8.30 5.89 14.22
N THR A 112 7.99 6.47 15.39
CA THR A 112 9.00 6.86 16.40
C THR A 112 8.89 6.10 17.71
N ASN A 113 7.78 5.41 17.96
CA ASN A 113 7.54 4.63 19.18
C ASN A 113 7.12 3.21 18.83
N ALA A 114 8.10 2.37 18.48
CA ALA A 114 7.87 0.99 18.07
C ALA A 114 7.19 0.16 19.17
N GLU A 115 7.65 0.27 20.41
CA GLU A 115 7.11 -0.54 21.51
C GLU A 115 5.66 -0.15 21.86
N GLY A 116 5.39 1.16 21.94
CA GLY A 116 4.05 1.67 22.19
C GLY A 116 3.08 1.30 21.07
N SER A 117 3.53 1.34 19.82
CA SER A 117 2.73 0.96 18.66
C SER A 117 2.47 -0.54 18.62
N ALA A 118 3.47 -1.37 18.92
CA ALA A 118 3.31 -2.82 19.02
C ALA A 118 2.25 -3.22 20.05
N ARG A 119 2.21 -2.56 21.22
CA ARG A 119 1.16 -2.79 22.24
C ARG A 119 -0.23 -2.45 21.74
N ILE A 120 -0.38 -1.34 21.02
CA ILE A 120 -1.67 -0.91 20.44
C ILE A 120 -2.11 -1.94 19.39
N ILE A 121 -1.21 -2.33 18.49
CA ILE A 121 -1.49 -3.33 17.45
C ILE A 121 -1.94 -4.64 18.10
N ALA A 122 -1.19 -5.19 19.05
CA ALA A 122 -1.56 -6.41 19.76
C ALA A 122 -2.96 -6.32 20.42
N LYS A 123 -3.28 -5.18 21.04
CA LYS A 123 -4.58 -4.95 21.69
C LYS A 123 -5.75 -5.05 20.70
N TYR A 124 -5.61 -4.48 19.50
CA TYR A 124 -6.70 -4.38 18.52
C TYR A 124 -6.75 -5.56 17.55
N THR A 125 -5.61 -6.12 17.15
CA THR A 125 -5.54 -7.29 16.25
C THR A 125 -5.65 -8.63 16.99
N LYS A 126 -5.44 -8.63 18.32
CA LYS A 126 -5.34 -9.83 19.16
C LYS A 126 -4.16 -10.75 18.82
N VAL A 127 -3.23 -10.29 17.99
CA VAL A 127 -1.98 -10.99 17.69
C VAL A 127 -1.03 -10.85 18.88
N GLN A 128 -0.43 -11.96 19.30
CA GLN A 128 0.52 -12.01 20.42
C GLN A 128 1.96 -12.35 19.97
N ASP A 129 2.12 -12.99 18.80
CA ASP A 129 3.43 -13.29 18.24
C ASP A 129 4.15 -11.96 17.90
N ARG A 130 5.26 -11.71 18.60
CA ARG A 130 6.02 -10.48 18.46
C ARG A 130 6.69 -10.36 17.11
N GLU A 131 7.13 -11.47 16.53
CA GLU A 131 7.78 -11.47 15.22
C GLU A 131 6.79 -11.02 14.14
N ILE A 132 5.56 -11.53 14.18
CA ILE A 132 4.48 -11.11 13.29
C ILE A 132 4.22 -9.61 13.39
N ILE A 133 4.14 -9.08 14.61
CA ILE A 133 3.88 -7.66 14.83
C ILE A 133 5.06 -6.83 14.31
N THR A 134 6.29 -7.22 14.64
CA THR A 134 7.49 -6.50 14.22
C THR A 134 7.65 -6.49 12.70
N ASP A 135 7.50 -7.64 12.04
CA ASP A 135 7.55 -7.78 10.58
C ASP A 135 6.50 -6.90 9.89
N SER A 136 5.24 -6.99 10.34
CA SER A 136 4.15 -6.18 9.79
C SER A 136 4.38 -4.68 10.01
N MET A 137 4.85 -4.30 11.20
CA MET A 137 5.18 -2.91 11.51
C MET A 137 6.34 -2.38 10.67
N GLU A 138 7.36 -3.19 10.40
CA GLU A 138 8.50 -2.79 9.59
C GLU A 138 8.07 -2.55 8.14
N ALA A 139 7.29 -3.47 7.57
CA ALA A 139 6.71 -3.33 6.24
C ALA A 139 5.84 -2.06 6.13
N GLU A 140 4.96 -1.81 7.10
CA GLU A 140 4.12 -0.60 7.11
C GLU A 140 4.93 0.69 7.38
N SER A 141 5.98 0.62 8.19
CA SER A 141 6.85 1.78 8.45
C SER A 141 7.63 2.19 7.21
N LYS A 142 8.02 1.20 6.39
CA LYS A 142 8.58 1.42 5.05
C LYS A 142 7.55 1.92 4.06
N ALA A 143 6.26 1.91 4.36
CA ALA A 143 5.17 2.37 3.50
C ALA A 143 4.68 3.78 3.78
N MET A 144 4.89 4.24 5.00
CA MET A 144 4.17 5.38 5.52
C MET A 144 4.77 6.69 5.00
N GLU A 145 3.96 7.49 4.28
CA GLU A 145 4.35 8.82 3.83
C GLU A 145 4.23 9.82 4.99
N LYS A 146 5.38 10.31 5.48
CA LYS A 146 5.47 11.20 6.65
C LYS A 146 4.73 12.53 6.47
N THR A 147 4.61 13.00 5.24
CA THR A 147 3.92 14.25 4.90
C THR A 147 2.42 14.06 4.67
N LEU A 148 1.95 12.82 4.68
CA LEU A 148 0.60 12.38 4.32
C LEU A 148 0.17 12.72 2.88
N GLN A 149 1.06 13.32 2.07
CA GLN A 149 0.73 13.72 0.71
C GLN A 149 0.48 12.51 -0.17
N VAL A 150 -0.54 12.61 -1.01
CA VAL A 150 -0.76 11.65 -2.09
C VAL A 150 0.01 12.11 -3.32
N ASP A 151 0.85 11.24 -3.89
CA ASP A 151 1.52 11.51 -5.17
C ASP A 151 0.50 11.38 -6.32
N PRO A 152 0.22 12.47 -7.08
CA PRO A 152 -0.69 12.41 -8.22
C PRO A 152 -0.29 11.37 -9.27
N LYS A 153 1.01 11.06 -9.42
CA LYS A 153 1.48 10.01 -10.33
C LYS A 153 0.97 8.63 -9.94
N GLY A 154 0.77 8.39 -8.64
CA GLY A 154 0.18 7.14 -8.17
C GLY A 154 -1.28 7.00 -8.57
N ILE A 155 -2.03 8.10 -8.50
CA ILE A 155 -3.43 8.14 -8.96
C ILE A 155 -3.48 7.96 -10.48
N GLU A 156 -2.61 8.64 -11.22
CA GLU A 156 -2.52 8.52 -12.68
C GLU A 156 -2.22 7.08 -13.12
N LEU A 157 -1.28 6.41 -12.45
CA LEU A 157 -0.97 5.01 -12.72
C LEU A 157 -2.18 4.11 -12.47
N ILE A 158 -2.86 4.28 -11.32
CA ILE A 158 -4.07 3.52 -10.99
C ILE A 158 -5.16 3.75 -12.04
N LEU A 159 -5.42 5.00 -12.44
CA LEU A 159 -6.38 5.34 -13.49
C LEU A 159 -5.99 4.72 -14.84
N GLY A 160 -4.71 4.73 -15.20
CA GLY A 160 -4.21 4.07 -16.40
C GLY A 160 -4.51 2.57 -16.41
N LEU A 161 -4.35 1.90 -15.27
CA LEU A 161 -4.74 0.49 -15.11
C LEU A 161 -6.27 0.31 -15.14
N ILE A 162 -7.05 1.25 -14.60
CA ILE A 162 -8.53 1.18 -14.58
C ILE A 162 -9.10 1.32 -15.99
N ARG A 163 -8.60 2.27 -16.77
CA ARG A 163 -9.04 2.54 -18.14
C ARG A 163 -8.91 1.33 -19.07
N LYS A 164 -7.97 0.41 -18.81
CA LYS A 164 -7.81 -0.83 -19.58
C LYS A 164 -8.99 -1.79 -19.43
N THR A 165 -9.73 -1.72 -18.33
CA THR A 165 -10.81 -2.68 -18.00
C THR A 165 -12.17 -2.02 -17.77
N VAL A 166 -12.20 -0.71 -17.49
CA VAL A 166 -13.40 0.06 -17.16
C VAL A 166 -13.53 1.24 -18.12
N PRO A 167 -14.32 1.11 -19.20
CA PRO A 167 -14.50 2.17 -20.20
C PRO A 167 -14.98 3.51 -19.61
N GLN A 168 -15.78 3.46 -18.55
CA GLN A 168 -16.31 4.66 -17.87
C GLN A 168 -15.22 5.51 -17.21
N ALA A 169 -14.03 4.96 -16.97
CA ALA A 169 -12.89 5.69 -16.40
C ALA A 169 -12.05 6.43 -17.44
N ALA A 170 -12.39 6.34 -18.73
CA ALA A 170 -11.63 6.96 -19.82
C ALA A 170 -11.44 8.47 -19.64
N SER A 171 -12.48 9.17 -19.18
CA SER A 171 -12.46 10.63 -18.97
C SER A 171 -12.04 11.05 -17.55
N ALA A 172 -11.87 10.11 -16.63
CA ALA A 172 -11.55 10.39 -15.23
C ALA A 172 -10.14 10.96 -15.11
N ARG A 173 -9.95 12.07 -14.39
CA ARG A 173 -8.64 12.72 -14.24
C ARG A 173 -8.14 12.57 -12.79
N PRO A 174 -6.82 12.56 -12.54
CA PRO A 174 -6.29 12.45 -11.17
C PRO A 174 -6.91 13.47 -10.21
N GLU A 175 -7.08 14.72 -10.64
CA GLU A 175 -7.62 15.84 -9.86
C GLU A 175 -9.06 15.64 -9.40
N ASP A 176 -9.79 14.70 -10.02
CA ASP A 176 -11.15 14.38 -9.61
C ASP A 176 -11.17 13.55 -8.31
N PHE A 177 -10.04 12.95 -7.92
CA PHE A 177 -9.91 11.98 -6.81
C PHE A 177 -9.02 12.42 -5.64
N TYR A 178 -8.33 13.55 -5.74
CA TYR A 178 -7.57 14.11 -4.61
C TYR A 178 -7.85 15.59 -4.41
N ASP A 179 -7.80 16.01 -3.15
CA ASP A 179 -7.86 17.42 -2.75
C ASP A 179 -6.55 17.76 -2.03
N PRO A 180 -5.68 18.61 -2.62
CA PRO A 180 -4.42 18.99 -1.99
C PRO A 180 -4.60 19.97 -0.81
N GLY A 181 -5.77 20.61 -0.67
CA GLY A 181 -5.99 21.71 0.27
C GLY A 181 -5.70 21.34 1.72
N PHE A 182 -6.16 20.17 2.16
CA PHE A 182 -5.92 19.68 3.52
C PHE A 182 -4.43 19.45 3.83
N PHE A 183 -3.63 19.08 2.82
CA PHE A 183 -2.19 18.87 2.98
C PHE A 183 -1.40 20.17 2.92
N THR A 184 -1.84 21.10 2.07
CA THR A 184 -1.26 22.45 2.00
C THR A 184 -1.37 23.13 3.37
N GLU A 185 -2.52 23.05 4.04
CA GLU A 185 -2.70 23.59 5.39
C GLU A 185 -1.71 23.00 6.41
N LEU A 186 -1.51 21.67 6.40
CA LEU A 186 -0.56 21.00 7.29
C LEU A 186 0.89 21.43 7.05
N LYS A 187 1.23 21.71 5.80
CA LYS A 187 2.57 22.17 5.40
C LYS A 187 2.80 23.63 5.80
N GLU A 188 1.82 24.49 5.55
CA GLU A 188 1.90 25.93 5.82
C GLU A 188 1.85 26.26 7.31
N SER A 189 1.10 25.49 8.11
CA SER A 189 0.98 25.67 9.56
C SER A 189 2.26 25.31 10.36
N ALA A 190 3.35 24.94 9.68
CA ALA A 190 4.58 24.42 10.27
C ALA A 190 4.36 23.20 11.20
N PHE A 191 3.18 22.60 11.18
CA PHE A 191 2.80 21.50 12.05
C PHE A 191 3.68 20.26 11.82
N LEU A 192 3.90 19.91 10.56
CA LEU A 192 4.80 18.81 10.20
C LEU A 192 6.25 19.10 10.60
N LYS A 193 6.70 20.36 10.50
CA LYS A 193 8.04 20.78 10.96
C LYS A 193 8.17 20.62 12.47
N ARG A 194 7.10 20.88 13.24
CA ARG A 194 7.08 20.64 14.70
C ARG A 194 7.21 19.15 15.05
N LEU A 195 6.57 18.27 14.29
CA LEU A 195 6.65 16.82 14.55
C LEU A 195 8.00 16.23 14.16
N TRP A 196 8.51 16.58 12.98
CA TRP A 196 9.65 15.90 12.37
C TRP A 196 10.96 16.72 12.37
N GLY A 197 10.93 17.97 12.84
CA GLY A 197 12.05 18.91 12.72
C GLY A 197 12.31 19.35 11.27
N GLU A 198 13.56 19.73 10.95
CA GLU A 198 13.95 20.13 9.58
C GLU A 198 14.03 18.98 8.58
N SER A 199 13.80 17.74 9.03
CA SER A 199 13.85 16.53 8.20
C SER A 199 12.64 16.40 7.24
N VAL A 200 11.64 17.30 7.33
CA VAL A 200 10.52 17.38 6.38
C VAL A 200 10.97 18.08 5.09
N ARG A 201 11.81 17.41 4.32
CA ARG A 201 11.93 17.73 2.89
C ARG A 201 11.04 16.79 2.13
N HIS A 202 10.01 17.35 1.50
CA HIS A 202 9.41 16.70 0.34
C HIS A 202 10.55 16.45 -0.65
N SER A 203 10.66 15.23 -1.19
CA SER A 203 11.67 14.97 -2.21
C SER A 203 11.38 15.86 -3.42
N ARG A 204 12.17 16.92 -3.59
CA ARG A 204 12.09 17.82 -4.73
C ARG A 204 12.88 17.32 -5.94
N ASP A 205 13.49 16.13 -5.86
CA ASP A 205 13.99 15.46 -7.03
C ASP A 205 12.95 14.44 -7.52
N GLY A 206 12.88 14.22 -8.83
CA GLY A 206 12.11 13.12 -9.41
C GLY A 206 12.68 11.73 -9.06
N ARG A 207 13.37 11.58 -7.93
CA ARG A 207 13.99 10.36 -7.38
C ARG A 207 13.71 10.24 -5.87
N GLY A 208 12.60 10.82 -5.39
CA GLY A 208 12.16 10.65 -4.01
C GLY A 208 11.97 9.18 -3.69
N ASN A 209 12.59 8.73 -2.60
CA ASN A 209 12.41 7.40 -2.04
C ASN A 209 10.94 7.24 -1.61
N LEU A 210 10.08 6.92 -2.58
CA LEU A 210 8.77 6.36 -2.37
C LEU A 210 8.94 5.04 -1.63
N LYS A 211 8.13 4.92 -0.60
CA LYS A 211 8.22 3.95 0.46
C LYS A 211 6.80 3.39 0.57
N ILE A 212 6.61 2.09 0.27
CA ILE A 212 5.29 1.45 0.06
C ILE A 212 5.20 0.11 0.81
N CYS A 213 3.98 -0.27 1.20
CA CYS A 213 3.61 -1.43 2.02
C CYS A 213 3.69 -2.73 1.23
N GLY A 214 4.17 -3.77 1.91
CA GLY A 214 4.53 -5.10 1.43
C GLY A 214 3.55 -5.72 0.44
N GLN A 215 4.07 -6.02 -0.74
CA GLN A 215 3.50 -7.00 -1.65
C GLN A 215 4.63 -7.88 -2.16
N ASP A 216 4.75 -9.05 -1.56
CA ASP A 216 5.74 -10.04 -1.95
C ASP A 216 5.06 -11.12 -2.79
N LEU A 217 5.64 -11.43 -3.93
CA LEU A 217 5.24 -12.54 -4.78
C LEU A 217 6.05 -13.77 -4.36
N PHE A 218 5.42 -14.92 -4.16
CA PHE A 218 6.06 -16.15 -3.68
C PHE A 218 6.08 -17.27 -4.73
N TRP A 219 7.08 -18.17 -4.71
CA TRP A 219 7.15 -19.40 -5.54
C TRP A 219 7.81 -20.56 -4.77
N LEU A 220 7.48 -21.80 -5.17
CA LEU A 220 8.20 -23.00 -4.75
C LEU A 220 8.88 -23.64 -5.98
N GLY A 221 10.19 -23.80 -5.92
CA GLY A 221 10.90 -24.56 -6.94
C GLY A 221 10.82 -26.04 -6.67
N THR A 222 10.10 -26.76 -7.53
CA THR A 222 10.37 -28.16 -7.77
C THR A 222 11.60 -28.27 -8.68
N ASN A 223 12.49 -29.16 -8.27
CA ASN A 223 13.72 -29.52 -8.96
C ASN A 223 13.42 -30.20 -10.31
#